data_AF-A0A4Q2E068-F1
#
_entry.id   AF-A0A4Q2E068-F1
#
_cell.length_a   1.000
_cell.length_b   1.000
_cell.length_c   1.000
_cell.angle_alpha   90.00
_cell.angle_beta   90.00
_cell.angle_gamma   90.00
#
_symmetry.space_group_name_H-M   'P 1'
#
loop_
_entity.id
_entity.type
_entity.pdbx_description
1 polymer ?
#
loop_
_entity_poly.entity_id
_entity_poly.type
_entity_poly.pdbx_seq_one_letter_code
_entity_poly.pdbx_strand_id
1 'polypeptide(L)'
;MSLEHEPLTDPPVLRPLTSLKWPYVPEESAFPDPLKRDDPKVLQLRQYEAIATSPAVRGILETRKNLPELLKSIDNLRGSAREEALQKALGVTPPDVDAQFLPKELDEDVLALRELAESIEAAVRGDNKNALGLDWGD
;
A
#
# COMPACT_ATOMS: atom_id res chain seq x y z
N MET A 1 3.24 45.30 23.85
CA MET A 1 3.05 44.27 22.81
C MET A 1 3.67 42.99 23.35
N SER A 2 2.85 42.13 23.96
CA SER A 2 3.31 40.82 24.44
C SER A 2 3.24 39.85 23.29
N LEU A 3 4.37 39.29 22.89
CA LEU A 3 4.45 38.21 21.92
C LEU A 3 4.06 36.93 22.63
N GLU A 4 2.87 36.42 22.34
CA GLU A 4 2.38 35.13 22.83
C GLU A 4 3.25 34.03 22.20
N HIS A 5 3.95 33.26 23.04
CA HIS A 5 4.74 32.11 22.61
C HIS A 5 3.78 30.92 22.51
N GLU A 6 3.38 30.58 21.28
CA GLU A 6 2.64 29.35 21.01
C GLU A 6 3.55 28.15 21.35
N PRO A 7 3.15 27.23 22.23
CA PRO A 7 4.01 26.11 22.59
C PRO A 7 4.13 25.16 21.40
N LEU A 8 5.31 25.14 20.79
CA LEU A 8 5.71 24.13 19.80
C LEU A 8 5.55 22.74 20.45
N THR A 9 4.50 22.03 20.07
CA THR A 9 4.25 20.68 20.56
C THR A 9 5.31 19.78 19.93
N ASP A 10 6.11 19.11 20.76
CA ASP A 10 7.13 18.16 20.27
C ASP A 10 6.47 17.12 19.36
N PRO A 11 7.09 16.77 18.22
CA PRO A 11 6.53 15.79 17.33
C PRO A 11 6.36 14.45 18.06
N PRO A 12 5.25 13.73 17.82
CA PRO A 12 5.01 12.45 18.48
C PRO A 12 6.16 11.49 18.22
N VAL A 13 6.74 10.93 19.29
CA VAL A 13 7.86 9.99 19.21
C VAL A 13 7.39 8.73 18.47
N LEU A 14 7.96 8.49 17.29
CA LEU A 14 7.63 7.33 16.48
C LEU A 14 8.28 6.06 17.05
N ARG A 15 7.61 4.92 16.87
CA ARG A 15 8.18 3.63 17.23
C ARG A 15 9.43 3.35 16.37
N PRO A 16 10.52 2.82 16.95
CA PRO A 16 11.72 2.51 16.18
C PRO A 16 11.45 1.35 15.22
N LEU A 17 12.04 1.40 14.02
CA LEU A 17 11.91 0.34 13.01
C LEU A 17 12.43 -1.03 13.49
N THR A 18 13.38 -1.02 14.43
CA THR A 18 13.91 -2.24 15.08
C THR A 18 12.89 -2.98 15.93
N SER A 19 11.77 -2.33 16.29
CA SER A 19 10.67 -2.98 17.02
C SER A 19 9.76 -3.83 16.11
N LEU A 20 9.88 -3.69 14.79
CA LEU A 20 9.06 -4.42 13.82
C LEU A 20 9.62 -5.81 13.54
N LYS A 21 8.72 -6.78 13.36
CA LYS A 21 9.07 -8.13 12.90
C LYS A 21 9.14 -8.14 11.39
N TRP A 22 10.29 -7.78 10.83
CA TRP A 22 10.50 -7.81 9.39
C TRP A 22 10.49 -9.25 8.87
N PRO A 23 9.85 -9.51 7.70
CA PRO A 23 9.97 -10.81 7.05
C PRO A 23 11.42 -11.03 6.60
N TYR A 24 11.86 -12.29 6.58
CA TYR A 24 13.12 -12.63 5.93
C TYR A 24 12.97 -12.46 4.42
N VAL A 25 13.84 -11.65 3.82
CA VAL A 25 13.86 -11.41 2.38
C VAL A 25 15.18 -11.93 1.80
N PRO A 26 15.15 -12.90 0.89
CA PRO A 26 16.36 -13.37 0.21
C PRO A 26 17.02 -12.26 -0.61
N GLU A 27 18.35 -12.24 -0.64
CA GLU A 27 19.10 -11.34 -1.51
C GLU A 27 18.81 -11.63 -2.99
N GLU A 28 18.75 -10.58 -3.82
CA GLU A 28 18.50 -10.72 -5.26
C GLU A 28 19.67 -11.46 -5.93
N SER A 29 19.36 -12.48 -6.74
CA SER A 29 20.40 -13.23 -7.47
C SER A 29 21.18 -12.29 -8.39
N ALA A 30 22.52 -12.37 -8.34
CA ALA A 30 23.39 -11.66 -9.27
C ALA A 30 23.19 -12.08 -10.74
N PHE A 31 22.56 -13.25 -10.96
CA PHE A 31 22.21 -13.78 -12.27
C PHE A 31 20.70 -14.04 -12.31
N PRO A 32 19.90 -13.02 -12.67
CA PRO A 32 18.46 -13.19 -12.83
C PRO A 32 18.17 -14.04 -14.07
N ASP A 33 17.22 -14.95 -13.96
CA ASP A 33 16.71 -15.73 -15.09
C ASP A 33 16.03 -14.77 -16.08
N PRO A 34 16.48 -14.66 -17.34
CA PRO A 34 15.91 -13.73 -18.31
C PRO A 34 14.44 -14.00 -18.61
N LEU A 35 13.95 -15.23 -18.42
CA LEU A 35 12.55 -15.59 -18.62
C LEU A 35 11.65 -15.07 -17.49
N LYS A 36 12.22 -14.78 -16.32
CA LYS A 36 11.49 -14.28 -15.14
C LYS A 36 11.60 -12.78 -14.97
N ARG A 37 12.04 -12.07 -16.02
CA ARG A 37 12.24 -10.62 -15.97
C ARG A 37 10.93 -9.88 -15.65
N ASP A 38 9.83 -10.38 -16.20
CA ASP A 38 8.51 -9.74 -16.12
C ASP A 38 7.63 -10.34 -15.01
N ASP A 39 8.14 -11.33 -14.25
CA ASP A 39 7.44 -11.91 -13.09
C ASP A 39 7.35 -10.89 -11.94
N PRO A 40 6.28 -10.94 -11.12
CA PRO A 40 6.17 -10.09 -9.94
C PRO A 40 7.33 -10.39 -8.96
N LYS A 41 8.17 -9.38 -8.71
CA LYS A 41 9.30 -9.47 -7.80
C LYS A 41 8.84 -9.34 -6.35
N VAL A 42 9.44 -10.13 -5.46
CA VAL A 42 9.24 -9.98 -4.02
C VAL A 42 9.82 -8.64 -3.54
N LEU A 43 9.17 -8.04 -2.54
CA LEU A 43 9.64 -6.79 -1.93
C LEU A 43 10.97 -7.01 -1.22
N GLN A 44 11.92 -6.11 -1.47
CA GLN A 44 13.23 -6.04 -0.85
C GLN A 44 13.15 -5.37 0.53
N LEU A 45 14.08 -5.67 1.44
CA LEU A 45 14.09 -5.06 2.79
C LEU A 45 14.07 -3.53 2.75
N ARG A 46 14.85 -2.92 1.85
CA ARG A 46 14.85 -1.46 1.63
C ARG A 46 13.48 -0.89 1.25
N GLN A 47 12.66 -1.68 0.53
CA GLN A 47 11.33 -1.27 0.10
C GLN A 47 10.33 -1.36 1.26
N TYR A 48 10.46 -2.40 2.08
CA TYR A 48 9.73 -2.50 3.35
C TYR A 48 10.03 -1.31 4.29
N GLU A 49 11.30 -0.91 4.41
CA GLU A 49 11.71 0.27 5.17
C GLU A 49 11.16 1.57 4.58
N ALA A 50 11.18 1.71 3.25
CA ALA A 50 10.60 2.87 2.56
C ALA A 50 9.10 3.01 2.83
N ILE A 51 8.36 1.90 2.80
CA ILE A 51 6.93 1.87 3.13
C ILE A 51 6.71 2.30 4.59
N ALA A 52 7.45 1.71 5.53
CA ALA A 52 7.26 1.99 6.96
C ALA A 52 7.67 3.41 7.38
N THR A 53 8.56 4.06 6.63
CA THR A 53 9.02 5.43 6.91
C THR A 53 8.24 6.50 6.13
N SER A 54 7.47 6.11 5.11
CA SER A 54 6.70 7.01 4.24
C SER A 54 5.71 7.88 5.04
N PRO A 55 5.85 9.22 5.02
CA PRO A 55 4.88 10.12 5.62
C PRO A 55 3.51 10.04 4.93
N ALA A 56 3.47 9.81 3.62
CA ALA A 56 2.23 9.71 2.86
C ALA A 56 1.41 8.47 3.26
N VAL A 57 2.06 7.32 3.38
CA VAL A 57 1.42 6.07 3.86
C VAL A 57 0.85 6.27 5.27
N ARG A 58 1.61 6.90 6.18
CA ARG A 58 1.12 7.22 7.53
C ARG A 58 -0.08 8.18 7.50
N GLY A 59 -0.01 9.24 6.70
CA GLY A 59 -1.11 10.20 6.57
C GLY A 59 -2.41 9.56 6.07
N ILE A 60 -2.32 8.63 5.12
CA ILE A 60 -3.48 7.88 4.62
C ILE A 60 -4.07 7.00 5.73
N LEU A 61 -3.24 6.24 6.45
CA LEU A 61 -3.69 5.39 7.56
C LEU A 61 -4.28 6.20 8.73
N GLU A 62 -3.81 7.44 8.94
CA GLU A 62 -4.37 8.35 9.93
C GLU A 62 -5.69 8.97 9.48
N THR A 63 -5.84 9.30 8.20
CA THR A 63 -7.03 9.93 7.64
C THR A 63 -8.16 8.92 7.45
N ARG A 64 -7.86 7.74 6.90
CA ARG A 64 -8.82 6.69 6.57
C ARG A 64 -8.96 5.72 7.77
N LYS A 65 -9.78 6.08 8.77
CA LYS A 65 -9.91 5.31 10.03
C LYS A 65 -10.38 3.86 9.87
N ASN A 66 -11.14 3.55 8.81
CA ASN A 66 -11.63 2.19 8.54
C ASN A 66 -10.56 1.30 7.89
N LEU A 67 -9.58 1.89 7.23
CA LEU A 67 -8.58 1.19 6.44
C LEU A 67 -7.69 0.24 7.28
N PRO A 68 -7.22 0.60 8.49
CA PRO A 68 -6.52 -0.34 9.35
C PRO A 68 -7.32 -1.59 9.72
N GLU A 69 -8.63 -1.46 9.95
CA GLU A 69 -9.50 -2.62 10.27
C GLU A 69 -9.75 -3.48 9.03
N LEU A 70 -9.96 -2.86 7.86
CA LEU A 70 -10.04 -3.56 6.58
C LEU A 70 -8.77 -4.38 6.33
N LEU A 71 -7.59 -3.77 6.44
CA LEU A 71 -6.31 -4.44 6.25
C LEU A 71 -6.12 -5.61 7.21
N LYS A 72 -6.48 -5.46 8.49
CA LYS A 72 -6.45 -6.57 9.47
C LYS A 72 -7.41 -7.69 9.09
N SER A 73 -8.62 -7.37 8.63
CA SER A 73 -9.60 -8.39 8.25
C SER A 73 -9.11 -9.22 7.06
N ILE A 74 -8.49 -8.58 6.07
CA ILE A 74 -7.86 -9.24 4.93
C ILE A 74 -6.63 -10.06 5.37
N ASP A 75 -5.79 -9.52 6.26
CA ASP A 75 -4.58 -10.21 6.74
C ASP A 75 -4.89 -11.48 7.56
N ASN A 76 -6.08 -11.55 8.16
CA ASN A 76 -6.56 -12.75 8.85
C ASN A 76 -6.99 -13.88 7.90
N LEU A 77 -7.20 -13.58 6.61
CA LEU A 77 -7.56 -14.58 5.60
C LEU A 77 -6.33 -15.36 5.10
N ARG A 78 -6.57 -16.51 4.49
CA ARG A 78 -5.54 -17.41 3.95
C ARG A 78 -5.96 -17.94 2.58
N GLY A 79 -4.97 -18.27 1.74
CA GLY A 79 -5.21 -18.85 0.40
C GLY A 79 -6.06 -17.96 -0.50
N SER A 80 -6.91 -18.59 -1.32
CA SER A 80 -7.75 -17.91 -2.31
C SER A 80 -8.70 -16.88 -1.70
N ALA A 81 -9.24 -17.13 -0.50
CA ALA A 81 -10.14 -16.20 0.18
C ALA A 81 -9.47 -14.83 0.41
N ARG A 82 -8.16 -14.81 0.69
CA ARG A 82 -7.40 -13.57 0.84
C ARG A 82 -7.26 -12.84 -0.49
N GLU A 83 -6.99 -13.56 -1.56
CA GLU A 83 -6.84 -13.01 -2.91
C GLU A 83 -8.16 -12.42 -3.42
N GLU A 84 -9.27 -13.13 -3.24
CA GLU A 84 -10.62 -12.66 -3.58
C GLU A 84 -11.00 -11.41 -2.79
N ALA A 85 -10.72 -11.38 -1.48
CA ALA A 85 -10.99 -10.21 -0.65
C ALA A 85 -10.16 -9.00 -1.09
N LEU A 86 -8.90 -9.19 -1.47
CA LEU A 86 -8.05 -8.13 -2.02
C LEU A 86 -8.58 -7.62 -3.35
N GLN A 87 -8.96 -8.51 -4.27
CA GLN A 87 -9.51 -8.12 -5.56
C GLN A 87 -10.79 -7.29 -5.42
N LYS A 88 -11.69 -7.73 -4.52
CA LYS A 88 -12.92 -7.01 -4.21
C LYS A 88 -12.64 -5.64 -3.60
N ALA A 89 -11.75 -5.58 -2.60
CA ALA A 89 -11.40 -4.34 -1.93
C ALA A 89 -10.67 -3.34 -2.85
N LEU A 90 -9.96 -3.83 -3.88
CA LEU A 90 -9.35 -2.98 -4.92
C LEU A 90 -10.31 -2.65 -6.07
N GLY A 91 -11.51 -3.24 -6.08
CA GLY A 91 -12.51 -3.06 -7.13
C GLY A 91 -12.10 -3.64 -8.49
N VAL A 92 -11.12 -4.56 -8.53
CA VAL A 92 -10.60 -5.19 -9.76
C VAL A 92 -11.33 -6.49 -10.12
N THR A 93 -12.31 -6.91 -9.33
CA THR A 93 -13.19 -8.03 -9.68
C THR A 93 -14.00 -7.67 -10.94
N PRO A 94 -14.03 -8.52 -11.97
CA PRO A 94 -14.83 -8.28 -13.16
C PRO A 94 -16.30 -8.13 -12.76
N PRO A 95 -17.02 -7.14 -13.31
CA PRO A 95 -18.44 -6.99 -13.04
C PRO A 95 -19.18 -8.24 -13.50
N ASP A 96 -20.16 -8.70 -12.71
CA ASP A 96 -21.18 -9.61 -13.22
C ASP A 96 -21.78 -9.01 -14.49
N VAL A 97 -22.13 -9.87 -15.45
CA VAL A 97 -22.55 -9.48 -16.82
C VAL A 97 -23.71 -8.46 -16.80
N ASP A 98 -24.52 -8.47 -15.74
CA ASP A 98 -25.66 -7.57 -15.55
C ASP A 98 -25.30 -6.14 -15.05
N ALA A 99 -24.09 -5.93 -14.53
CA ALA A 99 -23.65 -4.64 -13.95
C ALA A 99 -22.93 -3.71 -14.95
N GLN A 100 -22.81 -4.10 -16.21
CA GLN A 100 -21.99 -3.40 -17.23
C GLN A 100 -22.52 -2.01 -17.64
N PHE A 101 -23.75 -1.65 -17.26
CA PHE A 101 -24.43 -0.44 -17.75
C PHE A 101 -24.70 0.63 -16.68
N LEU A 102 -24.21 0.46 -15.45
CA LEU A 102 -24.37 1.45 -14.38
C LEU A 102 -23.04 2.18 -14.14
N PRO A 103 -23.05 3.52 -13.90
CA PRO A 103 -21.88 4.22 -13.38
C PRO A 103 -21.45 3.55 -12.08
N LYS A 104 -20.25 2.98 -12.06
CA LYS A 104 -19.70 2.31 -10.87
C LYS A 104 -19.16 3.37 -9.92
N GLU A 105 -20.04 3.96 -9.11
CA GLU A 105 -19.57 4.68 -7.92
C GLU A 105 -18.75 3.69 -7.08
N LEU A 106 -17.45 3.95 -6.98
CA LEU A 106 -16.56 3.11 -6.17
C LEU A 106 -16.86 3.38 -4.71
N ASP A 107 -16.93 2.30 -3.93
CA ASP A 107 -17.06 2.38 -2.48
C ASP A 107 -15.88 3.20 -1.89
N GLU A 108 -16.14 3.94 -0.82
CA GLU A 108 -15.12 4.74 -0.13
C GLU A 108 -13.94 3.87 0.33
N ASP A 109 -14.20 2.63 0.72
CA ASP A 109 -13.17 1.66 1.08
C ASP A 109 -12.29 1.26 -0.11
N VAL A 110 -12.86 1.19 -1.32
CA VAL A 110 -12.12 0.92 -2.56
C VAL A 110 -11.22 2.09 -2.91
N LEU A 111 -11.76 3.32 -2.85
CA LEU A 111 -10.98 4.53 -3.09
C LEU A 111 -9.84 4.66 -2.09
N ALA A 112 -10.11 4.43 -0.79
CA ALA A 112 -9.10 4.49 0.26
C ALA A 112 -8.00 3.43 0.07
N LEU A 113 -8.36 2.21 -0.34
CA LEU A 113 -7.38 1.15 -0.57
C LEU A 113 -6.55 1.39 -1.84
N ARG A 114 -7.15 1.94 -2.91
CA ARG A 114 -6.40 2.35 -4.11
C ARG A 114 -5.43 3.49 -3.81
N GLU A 115 -5.87 4.51 -3.08
CA GLU A 115 -5.02 5.61 -2.61
C GLU A 115 -3.82 5.09 -1.79
N LEU A 116 -4.06 4.12 -0.89
CA LEU A 116 -2.99 3.46 -0.15
C LEU A 116 -2.04 2.69 -1.08
N ALA A 117 -2.57 1.93 -2.04
CA ALA A 117 -1.78 1.13 -2.97
C ALA A 117 -0.86 2.01 -3.83
N GLU A 118 -1.35 3.15 -4.32
CA GLU A 118 -0.57 4.15 -5.06
C GLU A 118 0.51 4.77 -4.18
N SER A 119 0.20 5.10 -2.93
CA SER A 119 1.19 5.64 -1.99
C SER A 119 2.30 4.63 -1.66
N ILE A 120 1.94 3.35 -1.52
CA ILE A 120 2.90 2.25 -1.35
C ILE A 120 3.75 2.10 -2.61
N GLU A 121 3.14 2.10 -3.80
CA GLU A 121 3.84 2.00 -5.07
C GLU A 121 4.85 3.13 -5.25
N ALA A 122 4.45 4.38 -4.96
CA ALA A 122 5.35 5.53 -4.99
C ALA A 122 6.54 5.36 -4.01
N ALA A 123 6.29 4.86 -2.79
CA ALA A 123 7.34 4.61 -1.82
C ALA A 123 8.30 3.48 -2.26
N VAL A 124 7.79 2.45 -2.92
CA VAL A 124 8.56 1.28 -3.39
C VAL A 124 9.35 1.60 -4.66
N ARG A 125 8.77 2.37 -5.59
CA ARG A 125 9.41 2.80 -6.84
C ARG A 125 10.50 3.83 -6.58
N GLY A 126 10.26 4.76 -5.64
CA GLY A 126 11.13 5.91 -5.44
C GLY A 126 11.34 6.68 -6.74
N ASP A 127 12.59 6.97 -7.09
CA ASP A 127 12.94 7.73 -8.30
C ASP A 127 12.95 6.91 -9.61
N ASN A 128 12.68 5.60 -9.55
CA ASN A 128 12.77 4.72 -10.71
C ASN A 128 11.54 4.83 -11.64
N LYS A 129 11.48 5.92 -12.42
CA LYS A 129 10.40 6.21 -13.38
C LYS A 129 10.25 5.20 -14.52
N ASN A 130 11.24 4.31 -14.72
CA ASN A 130 11.21 3.30 -15.77
C ASN A 130 10.54 1.99 -15.32
N ALA A 131 10.20 1.85 -14.04
CA ALA A 131 9.50 0.68 -13.53
C ALA A 131 8.00 0.74 -13.85
N LEU A 132 7.40 -0.41 -14.20
CA LEU A 132 5.98 -0.52 -14.49
C LEU A 132 5.11 -0.04 -13.31
N GLY A 133 4.04 0.67 -13.69
CA GLY A 133 2.99 1.30 -12.88
C GLY A 133 1.98 0.34 -12.29
N LEU A 134 1.33 0.73 -11.18
CA LEU A 134 -0.06 0.37 -10.99
C LEU A 134 -0.88 1.04 -12.10
N ASP A 135 -1.76 0.27 -12.73
CA ASP A 135 -2.71 0.72 -13.73
C ASP A 135 -4.08 0.13 -13.38
N TRP A 136 -5.06 1.01 -13.23
CA TRP A 136 -6.42 0.62 -12.85
C TRP A 136 -7.33 0.36 -14.05
N GLY A 137 -6.88 0.66 -15.27
CA GLY A 137 -7.57 0.31 -16.51
C GLY A 137 -8.86 1.09 -16.80
N ASP A 138 -8.91 2.39 -16.46
CA ASP A 138 -10.04 3.28 -16.77
C ASP A 138 -10.22 3.54 -18.28
#